data_AF-A0A076U5K4-F1
#
_entry.id   AF-A0A076U5K4-F1
#
_cell.length_a   1.000
_cell.length_b   1.000
_cell.length_c   1.000
_cell.angle_alpha   90.00
_cell.angle_beta   90.00
_cell.angle_gamma   90.00
#
_symmetry.space_group_name_H-M   'P 1'
#
loop_
_entity.id
_entity.type
_entity.pdbx_description
1 polymer ?
#
loop_
_entity_poly.entity_id
_entity_poly.type
_entity_poly.pdbx_seq_one_letter_code
_entity_poly.pdbx_strand_id
1 'polypeptide(L)'
;KTLVSVTKEGLELPEDEEEKKKMDEDKTKFENLCKLMKEILDKKVEKVTVSNRLVSSPCCIVTSTYGWTANMERIMKAQALRDNSTMGYMMAKKHLEINPDHPIVETLRQKADLDKNDKAVKDLVILLFET
;
A
#
# COMPACT_ATOMS: atom_id res chain seq x y z
N LYS A 1 1.77 16.51 23.05
CA LYS A 1 1.64 16.32 21.59
C LYS A 1 2.11 14.90 21.26
N THR A 2 1.29 14.13 20.57
CA THR A 2 1.66 12.80 20.05
C THR A 2 2.49 12.98 18.78
N LEU A 3 3.52 12.15 18.57
CA LEU A 3 4.28 12.13 17.32
C LEU A 3 3.73 11.02 16.43
N VAL A 4 3.52 11.32 15.15
CA VAL A 4 2.98 10.38 14.17
C VAL A 4 3.96 10.29 13.00
N SER A 5 4.24 9.06 12.56
CA SER A 5 5.09 8.81 11.40
C SER A 5 4.25 8.72 10.13
N VAL A 6 4.52 9.57 9.14
CA VAL A 6 3.82 9.56 7.85
C VAL A 6 4.01 8.27 7.05
N THR A 7 5.03 7.48 7.38
CA THR A 7 5.33 6.19 6.71
C THR A 7 4.62 4.99 7.34
N LYS A 8 3.89 5.20 8.44
CA LYS A 8 3.09 4.16 9.09
C LYS A 8 1.63 4.24 8.63
N GLU A 9 0.92 3.13 8.74
CA GLU A 9 -0.53 3.11 8.58
C GLU A 9 -1.22 4.03 9.61
N GLY A 10 -2.49 4.38 9.36
CA GLY A 10 -3.28 5.19 10.30
C GLY A 10 -2.88 6.66 10.35
N LEU A 11 -2.34 7.20 9.26
CA LEU A 11 -2.13 8.64 9.14
C LEU A 11 -3.50 9.31 8.94
N GLU A 12 -3.95 10.05 9.94
CA GLU A 12 -5.14 10.87 9.85
C GLU A 12 -4.75 12.27 9.35
N LEU A 13 -5.25 12.62 8.17
CA LEU A 13 -5.17 13.98 7.63
C LEU A 13 -6.49 14.70 7.88
N PRO A 14 -6.49 16.04 7.93
CA PRO A 14 -7.74 16.81 7.93
C PRO A 14 -8.51 16.45 6.65
N GLU A 15 -9.76 15.99 6.82
CA GLU A 15 -10.64 15.61 5.73
C GLU A 15 -11.97 16.35 5.89
N ASP A 16 -12.41 17.02 4.83
CA ASP A 16 -13.74 17.63 4.78
C ASP A 16 -14.83 16.57 4.53
N GLU A 17 -16.11 16.90 4.80
CA GLU A 17 -17.22 15.96 4.59
C GLU A 17 -17.33 15.49 3.13
N GLU A 18 -16.96 16.33 2.17
CA GLU A 18 -16.98 16.01 0.75
C GLU A 18 -15.85 15.02 0.39
N GLU A 19 -14.65 15.21 0.94
CA GLU A 19 -13.52 14.30 0.74
C GLU A 19 -13.77 12.92 1.36
N LYS A 20 -14.43 12.86 2.53
CA LYS A 20 -14.84 11.59 3.14
C LYS A 20 -15.81 10.82 2.27
N LYS A 21 -16.82 11.49 1.72
CA LYS A 21 -17.77 10.87 0.78
C LYS A 21 -17.07 10.35 -0.46
N LYS A 22 -16.20 11.17 -1.08
CA LYS A 22 -15.42 10.77 -2.25
C LYS A 22 -14.53 9.55 -1.94
N MET A 23 -13.88 9.54 -0.79
CA MET A 23 -13.04 8.42 -0.37
C MET A 23 -13.85 7.12 -0.20
N ASP A 24 -15.06 7.18 0.36
CA ASP A 24 -15.90 5.98 0.53
C ASP A 24 -16.47 5.47 -0.81
N GLU A 25 -16.79 6.38 -1.73
CA GLU A 25 -17.12 6.04 -3.12
C GLU A 25 -15.92 5.39 -3.83
N ASP A 26 -14.72 5.96 -3.70
CA ASP A 26 -13.48 5.42 -4.29
C ASP A 26 -13.12 4.05 -3.70
N LYS A 27 -13.25 3.86 -2.38
CA LYS A 27 -13.05 2.54 -1.75
C LYS A 27 -13.96 1.49 -2.37
N THR A 28 -15.21 1.84 -2.65
CA THR A 28 -16.19 0.94 -3.28
C THR A 28 -15.82 0.69 -4.75
N LYS A 29 -15.50 1.75 -5.49
CA LYS A 29 -15.12 1.70 -6.90
C LYS A 29 -13.86 0.87 -7.15
N PHE A 30 -12.88 0.97 -6.27
CA PHE A 30 -11.59 0.27 -6.39
C PHE A 30 -11.51 -1.03 -5.56
N GLU A 31 -12.60 -1.46 -4.92
CA GLU A 31 -12.61 -2.66 -4.07
C GLU A 31 -12.15 -3.92 -4.84
N ASN A 32 -12.67 -4.10 -6.06
CA ASN A 32 -12.31 -5.23 -6.92
C ASN A 32 -10.82 -5.20 -7.31
N LEU A 33 -10.30 -4.02 -7.65
CA LEU A 33 -8.88 -3.85 -7.97
C LEU A 33 -8.01 -4.16 -6.74
N CYS A 34 -8.37 -3.66 -5.55
CA CYS A 34 -7.66 -3.95 -4.31
C CYS A 34 -7.60 -5.45 -4.02
N LYS A 35 -8.72 -6.17 -4.20
CA LYS A 35 -8.77 -7.64 -4.05
C LYS A 35 -7.86 -8.33 -5.05
N LEU A 36 -7.93 -7.96 -6.33
CA LEU A 36 -7.07 -8.52 -7.37
C LEU A 36 -5.58 -8.27 -7.07
N MET A 37 -5.21 -7.05 -6.68
CA MET A 37 -3.84 -6.72 -6.30
C MET A 37 -3.38 -7.52 -5.08
N LYS A 38 -4.25 -7.73 -4.09
CA LYS A 38 -3.95 -8.59 -2.93
C LYS A 38 -3.74 -10.05 -3.34
N GLU A 39 -4.53 -10.58 -4.28
CA GLU A 39 -4.35 -11.94 -4.80
C GLU A 39 -3.02 -12.08 -5.56
N ILE A 40 -2.67 -11.12 -6.40
CA ILE A 40 -1.40 -11.10 -7.15
C ILE A 40 -0.20 -11.00 -6.20
N LEU A 41 -0.32 -10.16 -5.18
CA LEU A 41 0.75 -9.84 -4.23
C LEU A 41 0.60 -10.59 -2.91
N ASP A 42 -0.09 -11.74 -2.89
CA ASP A 42 -0.57 -12.37 -1.65
C ASP A 42 0.53 -12.58 -0.60
N LYS A 43 1.71 -13.01 -1.05
CA LYS A 43 2.89 -13.26 -0.22
C LYS A 43 3.75 -12.02 0.05
N LYS A 44 3.50 -10.91 -0.66
CA LYS A 44 4.31 -9.68 -0.61
C LYS A 44 3.67 -8.57 0.23
N VAL A 45 2.33 -8.48 0.26
CA VAL A 45 1.58 -7.47 1.01
C VAL A 45 0.51 -8.11 1.89
N GLU A 46 0.28 -7.53 3.06
CA GLU A 46 -0.78 -7.95 3.96
C GLU A 46 -2.14 -7.33 3.55
N LYS A 47 -2.14 -6.08 3.09
CA LYS A 47 -3.38 -5.36 2.75
C LYS A 47 -3.15 -4.44 1.56
N VAL A 48 -4.18 -4.27 0.74
CA VAL A 48 -4.23 -3.25 -0.31
C VAL A 48 -5.42 -2.34 -0.02
N THR A 49 -5.21 -1.02 0.03
CA THR A 49 -6.26 -0.04 0.34
C THR A 49 -6.13 1.23 -0.49
N VAL A 50 -7.25 1.90 -0.72
CA VAL A 50 -7.25 3.28 -1.25
C VAL A 50 -6.70 4.23 -0.18
N SER A 51 -5.93 5.24 -0.61
CA SER A 51 -5.35 6.24 0.27
C SER A 51 -5.46 7.64 -0.32
N ASN A 52 -5.71 8.60 0.55
CA ASN A 52 -5.75 10.03 0.25
C ASN A 52 -4.42 10.75 0.56
N ARG A 53 -3.42 10.07 1.14
CA ARG A 53 -2.12 10.68 1.42
C ARG A 53 -1.25 10.88 0.17
N LEU A 54 -1.63 10.23 -0.93
CA LEU A 54 -0.88 10.21 -2.18
C LEU A 54 -1.44 11.25 -3.14
N VAL A 55 -0.57 12.07 -3.73
CA VAL A 55 -0.96 13.11 -4.70
C VAL A 55 -0.50 12.73 -6.11
N SER A 56 0.81 12.65 -6.33
CA SER A 56 1.39 12.36 -7.66
C SER A 56 1.75 10.89 -7.87
N SER A 57 1.95 10.11 -6.80
CA SER A 57 2.33 8.71 -6.92
C SER A 57 1.12 7.81 -7.15
N PRO A 58 1.24 6.76 -8.00
CA PRO A 58 0.15 5.79 -8.21
C PRO A 58 -0.10 4.90 -7.00
N CYS A 59 0.95 4.54 -6.27
CA CYS A 59 0.86 3.71 -5.07
C CYS A 59 2.07 3.95 -4.16
N CYS A 60 1.98 3.47 -2.91
CA CYS A 60 3.06 3.53 -1.93
C CYS A 60 2.98 2.34 -0.97
N ILE A 61 4.14 1.89 -0.48
CA ILE A 61 4.22 0.90 0.58
C ILE A 61 4.29 1.59 1.94
N VAL A 62 3.33 1.28 2.80
CA VAL A 62 3.33 1.70 4.20
C VAL A 62 3.57 0.51 5.11
N THR A 63 4.23 0.76 6.24
CA THR A 63 4.43 -0.25 7.28
C THR A 63 3.29 -0.20 8.29
N SER A 64 2.90 -1.35 8.84
CA SER A 64 1.96 -1.38 9.97
C SER A 64 2.43 -0.49 11.13
N THR A 65 1.47 -0.09 11.98
CA THR A 65 1.68 0.73 13.19
C THR A 65 2.71 0.09 14.10
N TYR A 66 2.70 -1.25 14.15
CA TYR A 66 3.59 -2.07 14.95
C TYR A 66 4.69 -2.67 14.08
N GLY A 67 5.92 -2.69 14.63
CA GLY A 67 7.12 -3.16 13.92
C GLY A 67 7.99 -2.02 13.38
N TRP A 68 9.02 -2.40 12.65
CA TRP A 68 9.98 -1.44 12.09
C TRP A 68 9.44 -0.69 10.89
N THR A 69 9.77 0.59 10.82
CA THR A 69 9.66 1.37 9.58
C THR A 69 10.70 0.88 8.57
N ALA A 70 10.51 1.18 7.28
CA ALA A 70 11.48 0.84 6.24
C ALA A 70 12.91 1.36 6.55
N ASN A 71 13.01 2.58 7.11
CA ASN A 71 14.30 3.12 7.52
C ASN A 71 14.91 2.35 8.71
N MET A 72 14.09 1.97 9.68
CA MET A 72 14.54 1.17 10.82
C MET A 72 14.97 -0.23 10.36
N GLU A 73 14.24 -0.87 9.44
CA GLU A 73 14.63 -2.15 8.84
C GLU A 73 16.00 -2.06 8.18
N ARG A 74 16.27 -1.00 7.43
CA ARG A 74 17.58 -0.75 6.80
C ARG A 74 18.70 -0.59 7.83
N ILE A 75 18.50 0.25 8.85
CA ILE A 75 19.49 0.49 9.91
C ILE A 75 19.78 -0.82 10.66
N MET A 76 18.73 -1.55 10.99
CA MET A 76 18.82 -2.77 11.79
C MET A 76 19.38 -3.96 11.02
N LYS A 77 19.25 -3.99 9.68
CA LYS A 77 19.94 -4.95 8.79
C LYS A 77 21.42 -4.62 8.60
N ALA A 78 21.81 -3.35 8.71
CA ALA A 78 23.20 -2.92 8.57
C ALA A 78 24.05 -3.18 9.83
N GLN A 79 23.43 -3.51 10.97
CA GLN A 79 24.15 -3.82 12.21
C GLN A 79 24.74 -5.25 12.17
N ALA A 80 26.08 -5.32 12.04
CA ALA A 80 26.81 -6.59 11.83
C ALA A 80 26.78 -7.58 13.01
N LEU A 81 26.56 -7.12 14.25
CA LEU A 81 26.59 -7.95 15.47
C LEU A 81 25.20 -8.33 15.99
N ARG A 82 24.16 -8.12 15.18
CA ARG A 82 22.79 -8.29 15.61
C ARG A 82 22.32 -9.74 15.44
N ASP A 83 21.61 -10.24 16.44
CA ASP A 83 20.97 -11.56 16.38
C ASP A 83 19.77 -11.55 15.40
N ASN A 84 19.87 -12.39 14.36
CA ASN A 84 18.84 -12.56 13.32
C ASN A 84 17.52 -13.12 13.87
N SER A 85 17.50 -13.71 15.07
CA SER A 85 16.28 -14.21 15.73
C SER A 85 15.24 -13.10 15.95
N THR A 86 15.69 -11.86 16.12
CA THR A 86 14.82 -10.69 16.36
C THR A 86 14.22 -10.10 15.07
N MET A 87 14.52 -10.66 13.90
CA MET A 87 13.97 -10.19 12.61
C MET A 87 12.54 -10.69 12.36
N GLY A 88 12.19 -11.91 12.81
CA GLY A 88 10.88 -12.53 12.56
C GLY A 88 9.71 -11.82 13.25
N TYR A 89 9.92 -11.26 14.44
CA TYR A 89 8.88 -10.54 15.20
C TYR A 89 8.74 -9.06 14.83
N MET A 90 9.75 -8.49 14.19
CA MET A 90 9.85 -7.04 13.97
C MET A 90 9.75 -6.62 12.50
N MET A 91 9.75 -7.59 11.57
CA MET A 91 9.35 -7.35 10.19
C MET A 91 7.90 -6.90 10.18
N ALA A 92 7.69 -5.59 10.04
CA ALA A 92 6.37 -5.03 9.90
C ALA A 92 5.75 -5.57 8.61
N LYS A 93 4.48 -5.92 8.71
CA LYS A 93 3.68 -6.21 7.54
C LYS A 93 3.58 -4.96 6.66
N LYS A 94 3.63 -5.20 5.34
CA LYS A 94 3.58 -4.16 4.32
C LYS A 94 2.15 -4.03 3.82
N HIS A 95 1.65 -2.80 3.75
CA HIS A 95 0.39 -2.49 3.10
C HIS A 95 0.66 -1.66 1.85
N LEU A 96 -0.02 -1.98 0.75
CA LEU A 96 0.01 -1.20 -0.47
C LEU A 96 -1.14 -0.22 -0.46
N GLU A 97 -0.82 1.06 -0.43
CA GLU A 97 -1.79 2.13 -0.58
C GLU A 97 -1.84 2.58 -2.04
N ILE A 98 -3.04 2.67 -2.62
CA ILE A 98 -3.25 3.09 -4.02
C ILE A 98 -3.90 4.48 -4.08
N ASN A 99 -3.52 5.25 -5.10
CA ASN A 99 -4.06 6.57 -5.37
C ASN A 99 -5.20 6.47 -6.41
N PRO A 100 -6.46 6.75 -6.03
CA PRO A 100 -7.60 6.64 -6.93
C PRO A 100 -7.60 7.68 -8.06
N ASP A 101 -6.95 8.83 -7.86
CA ASP A 101 -6.89 9.92 -8.82
C ASP A 101 -5.78 9.72 -9.88
N HIS A 102 -4.91 8.71 -9.73
CA HIS A 102 -3.81 8.49 -10.65
C HIS A 102 -4.27 7.72 -11.92
N PRO A 103 -3.97 8.21 -13.15
CA PRO A 103 -4.45 7.59 -14.40
C PRO A 103 -4.11 6.10 -14.57
N ILE A 104 -2.93 5.68 -14.10
CA ILE A 104 -2.50 4.28 -14.12
C ILE A 104 -3.45 3.39 -13.28
N VAL A 105 -3.88 3.87 -12.10
CA VAL A 105 -4.73 3.10 -11.19
C VAL A 105 -6.15 2.98 -11.77
N GLU A 106 -6.67 4.05 -12.35
CA GLU A 106 -7.96 3.99 -13.08
C GLU A 106 -7.90 3.04 -14.28
N THR A 107 -6.81 3.08 -15.07
CA THR A 107 -6.62 2.17 -16.20
C THR A 107 -6.52 0.71 -15.73
N LEU A 108 -5.81 0.45 -14.63
CA LEU A 108 -5.72 -0.88 -14.03
C LEU A 108 -7.08 -1.39 -13.58
N ARG A 109 -7.91 -0.54 -12.96
CA ARG A 109 -9.27 -0.88 -12.56
C ARG A 109 -10.11 -1.29 -13.77
N GLN A 110 -10.11 -0.48 -14.83
CA GLN A 110 -10.86 -0.77 -16.05
C GLN A 110 -10.43 -2.09 -16.69
N LYS A 111 -9.12 -2.35 -16.76
CA LYS A 111 -8.61 -3.62 -17.27
C LYS A 111 -8.96 -4.81 -16.37
N ALA A 112 -8.89 -4.64 -15.05
CA ALA A 112 -9.26 -5.67 -14.09
C ALA A 112 -10.75 -6.04 -14.18
N ASP A 113 -11.63 -5.07 -14.44
CA ASP A 113 -13.07 -5.30 -14.62
C ASP A 113 -13.38 -6.01 -15.95
N LEU A 114 -12.58 -5.78 -17.00
CA LEU A 114 -12.71 -6.46 -18.29
C LEU A 114 -12.17 -7.89 -18.26
N ASP A 115 -10.95 -8.07 -17.74
CA ASP A 115 -10.31 -9.38 -17.59
C ASP A 115 -9.38 -9.40 -16.37
N LYS A 116 -9.88 -9.97 -15.27
CA LYS A 116 -9.11 -10.20 -14.04
C LYS A 116 -7.88 -11.11 -14.21
N ASN A 117 -7.81 -11.87 -15.30
CA ASN A 117 -6.72 -12.82 -15.56
C ASN A 117 -5.71 -12.33 -16.58
N ASP A 118 -5.84 -11.10 -17.08
CA ASP A 118 -4.90 -10.51 -18.01
C ASP A 118 -3.47 -10.53 -17.42
N LYS A 119 -2.57 -11.22 -18.11
CA LYS A 119 -1.17 -11.31 -17.71
C LYS A 119 -0.51 -9.94 -17.65
N ALA A 120 -0.83 -9.03 -18.58
CA ALA A 120 -0.27 -7.69 -18.59
C ALA A 120 -0.68 -6.88 -17.35
N VAL A 121 -1.89 -7.08 -16.84
CA VAL A 121 -2.35 -6.47 -15.58
C VAL A 121 -1.56 -7.03 -14.40
N LYS A 122 -1.36 -8.35 -14.35
CA LYS A 122 -0.59 -9.00 -13.29
C LYS A 122 0.87 -8.54 -13.27
N ASP A 123 1.51 -8.50 -14.43
CA ASP A 123 2.90 -8.06 -14.57
C ASP A 123 3.04 -6.57 -14.21
N LEU A 124 2.08 -5.72 -14.60
CA LEU A 124 2.07 -4.30 -14.24
C LEU A 124 1.87 -4.07 -12.73
N VAL A 125 1.01 -4.84 -12.08
CA VAL A 125 0.82 -4.77 -10.61
C VAL A 125 2.11 -5.15 -9.89
N ILE A 126 2.82 -6.18 -10.35
CA ILE A 126 4.13 -6.57 -9.78
C ILE A 126 5.15 -5.45 -10.00
N LEU A 127 5.22 -4.87 -11.19
CA LEU A 127 6.13 -3.77 -11.49
C LEU A 127 5.88 -2.55 -10.60
N LEU A 128 4.63 -2.15 -10.43
CA LEU A 128 4.25 -1.04 -9.55
C LEU A 128 4.60 -1.31 -8.08
N PHE A 129 4.53 -2.56 -7.64
CA PHE A 129 4.92 -2.94 -6.29
C PHE A 129 6.44 -2.89 -6.06
N GLU A 130 7.23 -3.19 -7.10
CA GLU A 130 8.70 -3.27 -7.01
C GLU A 130 9.43 -1.95 -7.30
N THR A 131 8.70 -0.95 -7.84
CA THR A 131 9.22 0.41 -8.12
C THR A 131 9.25 1.27 -6.86
#